data_AF-A0A7G9YRP2-F1
#
_entry.id   AF-A0A7G9YRP2-F1
#
_cell.length_a   1.000
_cell.length_b   1.000
_cell.length_c   1.000
_cell.angle_alpha   90.00
_cell.angle_beta   90.00
_cell.angle_gamma   90.00
#
_symmetry.space_group_name_H-M   'P 1'
#
loop_
_entity.id
_entity.type
_entity.pdbx_description
1 polymer ?
#
loop_
_entity_poly.entity_id
_entity_poly.type
_entity_poly.pdbx_seq_one_letter_code
_entity_poly.pdbx_strand_id
1 'polypeptide(L)'
;MKRRHIVLAILLLALLLPLASADICPKGTVQFNLIYETSEPVTLIDSRLIRYEDEQGIHEIEFYSFERFEYAQKECRSSAFPTQYNRLIINFSDRQRQSDVFSIASYGTEFDVHVTDTELSVEETTPVLVVIFYAMPDFALLLAMTIILELMIALIFIAVLNKPMKVVVAVLIANLISFPAFWQFMAYSPESDKFLILEAFVVVFEGFFIYYFMKKVIPIYQSLAFSLMINLGSFLSGLTLMFVLGWTTIIRFIPIISVVIILSILDLTYLKNRYSSRSIEVLTISIMVLACAVAGLLVMDQLSGGPLLSAHRLSCEPEYYADMTAEELQEFPHLAKAIEHGKFIEMSREEEDRLLDRIKAGQSEQQTPSSSKKLYVRVQGEHYEVRTTWI
;
A
#
# COMPACT_ATOMS: atom_id res chain seq x y z
N MET A 1 4.41 28.30 -31.07
CA MET A 1 3.66 27.03 -31.26
C MET A 1 2.44 27.25 -32.15
N LYS A 2 2.12 26.34 -33.08
CA LYS A 2 0.85 26.40 -33.84
C LYS A 2 -0.30 25.97 -32.93
N ARG A 3 -1.50 26.56 -33.07
CA ARG A 3 -2.73 26.25 -32.30
C ARG A 3 -2.95 24.75 -32.04
N ARG A 4 -2.59 23.89 -33.00
CA ARG A 4 -2.68 22.43 -32.91
C ARG A 4 -1.90 21.80 -31.74
N HIS A 5 -0.80 22.41 -31.31
CA HIS A 5 0.06 21.86 -30.24
C HIS A 5 -0.52 22.15 -28.85
N ILE A 6 -1.25 23.27 -28.71
CA ILE A 6 -1.97 23.60 -27.47
C ILE A 6 -3.15 22.64 -27.30
N VAL A 7 -3.88 22.35 -28.38
CA VAL A 7 -4.97 21.38 -28.36
C VAL A 7 -4.46 19.97 -28.02
N LEU A 8 -3.33 19.54 -28.59
CA LEU A 8 -2.73 18.24 -28.28
C LEU A 8 -2.27 18.16 -26.82
N ALA A 9 -1.63 19.20 -26.29
CA ALA A 9 -1.22 19.27 -24.89
C ALA A 9 -2.41 19.24 -23.93
N ILE A 10 -3.50 19.95 -24.25
CA ILE A 10 -4.76 19.92 -23.47
C ILE A 10 -5.40 18.53 -23.54
N LEU A 11 -5.38 17.88 -24.71
CA LEU A 11 -5.93 16.52 -24.88
C LEU A 11 -5.11 15.49 -24.08
N LEU A 12 -3.77 15.58 -24.11
CA LEU A 12 -2.86 14.75 -23.33
C LEU A 12 -3.05 14.98 -21.82
N LEU A 13 -3.18 16.23 -21.39
CA LEU A 13 -3.47 16.58 -20.00
C LEU A 13 -4.82 16.01 -19.55
N ALA A 14 -5.86 16.09 -20.42
CA ALA A 14 -7.18 15.52 -20.14
C ALA A 14 -7.18 13.98 -20.07
N LEU A 15 -6.30 13.32 -20.81
CA LEU A 15 -6.08 11.86 -20.77
C LEU A 15 -5.33 11.38 -19.51
N LEU A 16 -4.68 12.30 -18.79
CA LEU A 16 -3.87 12.02 -17.60
C LEU A 16 -4.54 12.39 -16.27
N LEU A 17 -5.64 13.14 -16.32
CA LEU A 17 -6.49 13.45 -15.16
C LEU A 17 -6.91 12.22 -14.31
N PRO A 18 -7.11 11.00 -14.85
CA PRO A 18 -7.45 9.85 -14.00
C PRO A 18 -6.23 9.15 -13.37
N LEU A 19 -5.00 9.65 -13.52
CA LEU A 19 -3.77 8.86 -13.24
C LEU A 19 -2.82 9.42 -12.19
N ALA A 20 -3.05 10.61 -11.64
CA ALA A 20 -2.17 11.14 -10.62
C ALA A 20 -2.76 10.91 -9.23
N SER A 21 -2.00 10.20 -8.40
CA SER A 21 -2.27 10.02 -6.98
C SER A 21 -1.26 10.90 -6.25
N ALA A 22 -1.61 12.17 -6.04
CA ALA A 22 -0.85 13.03 -5.14
C ALA A 22 -1.55 13.07 -3.79
N ASP A 23 -0.75 13.05 -2.73
CA ASP A 23 -1.17 13.34 -1.35
C ASP A 23 -2.11 12.34 -0.70
N ILE A 24 -1.90 11.06 -0.99
CA ILE A 24 -2.32 10.00 -0.06
C ILE A 24 -1.26 9.94 1.03
N CYS A 25 -1.64 10.37 2.24
CA CYS A 25 -0.80 10.19 3.43
C CYS A 25 -0.36 8.72 3.54
N PRO A 26 0.82 8.45 4.10
CA PRO A 26 1.26 7.09 4.37
C PRO A 26 0.12 6.28 5.01
N LYS A 27 -0.24 5.14 4.41
CA LYS A 27 -1.23 4.25 5.04
C LYS A 27 -0.63 3.72 6.31
N GLY A 28 -1.22 4.05 7.45
CA GLY A 28 -0.68 3.60 8.73
C GLY A 28 -0.66 2.10 8.83
N THR A 29 0.51 1.51 8.66
CA THR A 29 0.81 0.13 8.94
C THR A 29 1.75 0.07 10.14
N VAL A 30 1.51 -0.90 10.99
CA VAL A 30 2.33 -1.23 12.14
C VAL A 30 2.66 -2.71 12.01
N GLN A 31 3.93 -3.06 12.19
CA GLN A 31 4.39 -4.44 12.14
C GLN A 31 4.73 -4.93 13.54
N PHE A 32 4.21 -6.10 13.90
CA PHE A 32 4.47 -6.80 15.14
C PHE A 32 5.22 -8.10 14.82
N ASN A 33 6.43 -8.23 15.33
CA ASN A 33 7.27 -9.42 15.22
C ASN A 33 7.09 -10.27 16.48
N LEU A 34 6.48 -11.44 16.37
CA LEU A 34 6.20 -12.30 17.51
C LEU A 34 7.44 -13.14 17.90
N ILE A 35 7.95 -12.91 19.10
CA ILE A 35 9.08 -13.63 19.70
C ILE A 35 8.53 -14.54 20.81
N TYR A 36 8.51 -15.85 20.56
CA TYR A 36 7.95 -16.83 21.50
C TYR A 36 8.97 -17.22 22.57
N GLU A 37 8.65 -16.93 23.82
CA GLU A 37 9.44 -17.24 25.03
C GLU A 37 8.65 -18.13 26.01
N THR A 38 7.66 -18.86 25.50
CA THR A 38 6.80 -19.74 26.27
C THR A 38 7.48 -21.08 26.57
N SER A 39 7.18 -21.69 27.72
CA SER A 39 7.68 -23.02 28.06
C SER A 39 7.07 -24.12 27.18
N GLU A 40 5.83 -23.90 26.72
CA GLU A 40 5.09 -24.80 25.84
C GLU A 40 4.73 -24.11 24.51
N PRO A 41 4.69 -24.83 23.38
CA PRO A 41 4.31 -24.23 22.10
C PRO A 41 2.84 -23.79 22.12
N VAL A 42 2.59 -22.55 21.73
CA VAL A 42 1.23 -21.98 21.62
C VAL A 42 0.92 -21.60 20.18
N THR A 43 -0.33 -21.79 19.76
CA THR A 43 -0.80 -21.38 18.43
C THR A 43 -1.60 -20.11 18.54
N LEU A 44 -1.28 -19.10 17.72
CA LEU A 44 -2.07 -17.89 17.61
C LEU A 44 -3.42 -18.21 16.95
N ILE A 45 -4.52 -17.80 17.58
CA ILE A 45 -5.89 -17.94 17.07
C ILE A 45 -6.34 -16.61 16.44
N ASP A 46 -6.18 -15.51 17.17
CA ASP A 46 -6.73 -14.22 16.81
C ASP A 46 -5.97 -13.08 17.51
N SER A 47 -6.05 -11.86 16.97
CA SER A 47 -5.53 -10.67 17.62
C SER A 47 -6.42 -9.46 17.39
N ARG A 48 -6.36 -8.55 18.37
CA ARG A 48 -6.99 -7.24 18.29
C ARG A 48 -6.06 -6.20 18.91
N LEU A 49 -6.09 -5.01 18.34
CA LEU A 49 -5.48 -3.82 18.91
C LEU A 49 -6.62 -2.96 19.46
N ILE A 50 -6.53 -2.60 20.74
CA ILE A 50 -7.52 -1.76 21.41
C ILE A 50 -6.91 -0.40 21.69
N ARG A 51 -7.67 0.66 21.42
CA ARG A 51 -7.27 2.05 21.70
C ARG A 51 -7.95 2.58 22.96
N TYR A 52 -7.22 3.40 23.71
CA TYR A 52 -7.71 4.04 24.93
C TYR A 52 -7.58 5.57 24.84
N GLU A 53 -8.38 6.27 25.64
CA GLU A 53 -8.27 7.73 25.82
C GLU A 53 -7.12 8.12 26.74
N ASP A 54 -6.74 7.23 27.66
CA ASP A 54 -5.74 7.49 28.70
C ASP A 54 -4.74 6.34 28.87
N GLU A 55 -3.63 6.67 29.54
CA GLU A 55 -2.55 5.73 29.88
C GLU A 55 -3.01 4.60 30.83
N GLN A 56 -4.08 4.87 31.60
CA GLN A 56 -4.61 3.91 32.58
C GLN A 56 -5.43 2.81 31.89
N GLY A 57 -5.83 3.02 30.64
CA GLY A 57 -6.61 2.08 29.85
C GLY A 57 -8.02 1.86 30.40
N ILE A 58 -8.62 2.89 31.02
CA ILE A 58 -9.95 2.76 31.64
C ILE A 58 -11.05 2.96 30.59
N HIS A 59 -10.85 3.93 29.70
CA HIS A 59 -11.82 4.31 28.68
C HIS A 59 -11.40 3.79 27.32
N GLU A 60 -11.96 2.64 26.94
CA GLU A 60 -11.82 2.07 25.60
C GLU A 60 -12.56 2.94 24.60
N ILE A 61 -11.86 3.36 23.55
CA ILE A 61 -12.49 4.03 22.41
C ILE A 61 -12.96 2.93 21.48
N GLU A 62 -14.28 2.69 21.47
CA GLU A 62 -14.91 1.65 20.64
C GLU A 62 -14.71 1.99 19.15
N PHE A 63 -13.62 1.51 18.58
CA PHE A 63 -13.29 1.68 17.17
C PHE A 63 -13.93 0.54 16.38
N TYR A 64 -15.14 0.81 15.85
CA TYR A 64 -15.79 -0.03 14.83
C TYR A 64 -15.06 0.10 13.49
N SER A 65 -13.81 -0.31 13.36
CA SER A 65 -13.21 -0.35 12.02
C SER A 65 -11.96 -1.22 11.90
N PHE A 66 -12.11 -2.29 11.13
CA PHE A 66 -11.21 -2.70 10.03
C PHE A 66 -9.69 -2.82 10.29
N GLU A 67 -9.22 -2.86 11.53
CA GLU A 67 -7.84 -3.22 11.84
C GLU A 67 -7.66 -4.73 11.63
N ARG A 68 -7.58 -5.13 10.36
CA ARG A 68 -7.28 -6.51 9.97
C ARG A 68 -5.81 -6.75 10.19
N PHE A 69 -5.52 -7.74 11.01
CA PHE A 69 -4.18 -8.28 11.10
C PHE A 69 -3.93 -9.22 9.91
N GLU A 70 -2.90 -8.93 9.14
CA GLU A 70 -2.38 -9.82 8.12
C GLU A 70 -1.20 -10.61 8.71
N TYR A 71 -1.29 -11.93 8.65
CA TYR A 71 -0.33 -12.83 9.27
C TYR A 71 0.57 -13.51 8.24
N ALA A 72 1.87 -13.38 8.44
CA ALA A 72 2.89 -14.12 7.72
C ALA A 72 3.83 -14.81 8.73
N GLN A 73 3.51 -16.05 9.09
CA GLN A 73 4.27 -16.87 10.04
C GLN A 73 4.41 -16.26 11.45
N LYS A 74 5.44 -15.42 11.65
CA LYS A 74 5.76 -14.73 12.92
C LYS A 74 5.56 -13.22 12.83
N GLU A 75 5.24 -12.71 11.65
CA GLU A 75 4.99 -11.30 11.41
C GLU A 75 3.50 -11.07 11.34
N CYS A 76 3.06 -10.02 12.02
CA CYS A 76 1.68 -9.64 12.13
C CYS A 76 1.59 -8.16 11.79
N ARG A 77 0.89 -7.81 10.70
CA ARG A 77 0.76 -6.43 10.24
C ARG A 77 -0.65 -5.93 10.50
N SER A 78 -0.79 -4.80 11.19
CA SER A 78 -2.08 -4.13 11.37
C SER A 78 -2.07 -2.79 10.65
N SER A 79 -3.22 -2.39 10.11
CA SER A 79 -3.42 -1.00 9.73
C SER A 79 -3.88 -0.22 10.97
N ALA A 80 -2.96 0.47 11.63
CA ALA A 80 -3.24 1.25 12.84
C ALA A 80 -2.77 2.69 12.67
N PHE A 81 -3.55 3.63 13.23
CA PHE A 81 -3.19 5.04 13.26
C PHE A 81 -2.33 5.36 14.50
N PRO A 82 -1.29 6.21 14.37
CA PRO A 82 -0.47 6.67 15.47
C PRO A 82 -1.34 7.28 16.56
N THR A 83 -1.22 6.71 17.75
CA THR A 83 -1.98 7.11 18.93
C THR A 83 -1.18 6.76 20.18
N GLN A 84 -1.45 7.48 21.26
CA GLN A 84 -0.63 7.41 22.46
C GLN A 84 -0.93 6.18 23.33
N TYR A 85 -2.12 5.59 23.23
CA TYR A 85 -2.57 4.55 24.16
C TYR A 85 -3.21 3.38 23.41
N ASN A 86 -2.42 2.34 23.18
CA ASN A 86 -2.83 1.11 22.52
C ASN A 86 -2.52 -0.09 23.41
N ARG A 87 -3.35 -1.14 23.32
CA ARG A 87 -3.08 -2.44 23.93
C ARG A 87 -3.26 -3.53 22.89
N LEU A 88 -2.26 -4.39 22.78
CA LEU A 88 -2.30 -5.56 21.92
C LEU A 88 -2.88 -6.72 22.73
N ILE A 89 -3.91 -7.37 22.19
CA ILE A 89 -4.50 -8.56 22.78
C ILE A 89 -4.43 -9.68 21.76
N ILE A 90 -3.82 -10.79 22.13
CA ILE A 90 -3.70 -11.97 21.28
C ILE A 90 -4.34 -13.15 21.98
N ASN A 91 -5.26 -13.80 21.28
CA ASN A 91 -5.88 -15.05 21.68
C ASN A 91 -4.99 -16.20 21.17
N PHE A 92 -4.46 -17.01 22.07
CA PHE A 92 -3.73 -18.22 21.74
C PHE A 92 -4.58 -19.46 22.06
N SER A 93 -4.11 -20.63 21.61
CA SER A 93 -4.74 -21.93 21.84
C SER A 93 -4.98 -22.26 23.30
N ASP A 94 -4.15 -21.76 24.21
CA ASP A 94 -4.24 -22.00 25.65
C ASP A 94 -5.05 -20.91 26.36
N ARG A 95 -4.71 -19.64 26.13
CA ARG A 95 -5.29 -18.49 26.82
C ARG A 95 -5.16 -17.20 26.01
N GLN A 96 -5.91 -16.20 26.42
CA GLN A 96 -5.70 -14.83 25.97
C GLN A 96 -4.54 -14.19 26.73
N ARG A 97 -3.66 -13.49 26.02
CA ARG A 97 -2.60 -12.65 26.59
C ARG A 97 -2.78 -11.21 26.13
N GLN A 98 -2.36 -10.28 26.96
CA GLN A 98 -2.50 -8.84 26.73
C GLN A 98 -1.17 -8.14 27.01
N SER A 99 -0.91 -7.06 26.28
CA SER A 99 0.23 -6.20 26.54
C SER A 99 -0.08 -5.13 27.58
N ASP A 100 0.97 -4.47 28.06
CA ASP A 100 0.82 -3.14 28.65
C ASP A 100 0.33 -2.12 27.61
N VAL A 101 -0.10 -0.95 28.09
CA VAL A 101 -0.47 0.17 27.22
C VAL A 101 0.81 0.75 26.61
N PHE A 102 0.85 0.87 25.29
CA PHE A 102 1.98 1.42 24.55
C PHE A 102 1.55 2.47 23.53
N SER A 103 2.49 3.34 23.15
CA SER A 103 2.26 4.37 22.14
C SER A 103 2.78 3.94 20.78
N ILE A 104 2.01 4.23 19.72
CA ILE A 104 2.47 4.13 18.33
C ILE A 104 2.86 5.54 17.92
N ALA A 105 4.17 5.82 17.91
CA ALA A 105 4.69 7.17 17.67
C ALA A 105 4.54 7.62 16.20
N SER A 106 4.66 6.69 15.24
CA SER A 106 4.67 7.02 13.82
C SER A 106 4.09 5.89 12.96
N TYR A 107 3.84 6.19 11.69
CA TYR A 107 3.53 5.16 10.71
C TYR A 107 4.77 4.32 10.37
N GLY A 108 4.60 3.04 10.09
CA GLY A 108 5.71 2.14 9.79
C GLY A 108 6.52 1.76 11.03
N THR A 109 5.97 1.96 12.22
CA THR A 109 6.60 1.49 13.47
C THR A 109 6.56 -0.04 13.51
N GLU A 110 7.72 -0.61 13.81
CA GLU A 110 7.95 -2.03 14.08
C GLU A 110 8.06 -2.24 15.59
N PHE A 111 7.40 -3.29 16.06
CA PHE A 111 7.40 -3.74 17.44
C PHE A 111 7.83 -5.19 17.53
N ASP A 112 8.71 -5.49 18.46
CA ASP A 112 8.97 -6.86 18.88
C ASP A 112 8.03 -7.19 20.04
N VAL A 113 7.26 -8.26 19.87
CA VAL A 113 6.26 -8.71 20.83
C VAL A 113 6.73 -10.01 21.45
N HIS A 114 7.24 -9.91 22.67
CA HIS A 114 7.68 -11.05 23.46
C HIS A 114 6.46 -11.75 24.06
N VAL A 115 6.21 -12.97 23.59
CA VAL A 115 5.11 -13.81 24.04
C VAL A 115 5.64 -14.70 25.17
N THR A 116 5.31 -14.34 26.40
CA THR A 116 5.67 -15.12 27.60
C THR A 116 4.55 -16.07 28.00
N ASP A 117 4.76 -16.88 29.04
CA ASP A 117 3.72 -17.79 29.52
C ASP A 117 2.46 -17.05 30.01
N THR A 118 2.59 -15.81 30.50
CA THR A 118 1.49 -15.07 31.14
C THR A 118 1.04 -13.82 30.40
N GLU A 119 1.95 -13.11 29.74
CA GLU A 119 1.72 -11.76 29.22
C GLU A 119 2.42 -11.50 27.88
N LEU A 120 2.07 -10.38 27.25
CA LEU A 120 2.79 -9.84 26.09
C LEU A 120 3.63 -8.65 26.53
N SER A 121 4.92 -8.65 26.21
CA SER A 121 5.74 -7.45 26.33
C SER A 121 5.99 -6.89 24.93
N VAL A 122 5.75 -5.59 24.75
CA VAL A 122 5.84 -4.91 23.44
C VAL A 122 6.98 -3.90 23.51
N GLU A 123 8.01 -4.09 22.68
CA GLU A 123 9.16 -3.20 22.58
C GLU A 123 9.21 -2.57 21.18
N GLU A 124 9.34 -1.25 21.09
CA GLU A 124 9.49 -0.56 19.81
C GLU A 124 10.92 -0.75 19.29
N THR A 125 11.06 -1.39 18.13
CA THR A 125 12.37 -1.69 17.52
C THR A 125 12.70 -0.82 16.32
N THR A 126 11.76 0.06 15.93
CA THR A 126 11.90 0.94 14.76
C THR A 126 13.16 1.81 14.83
N PRO A 127 14.09 1.67 13.86
CA PRO A 127 15.22 2.58 13.79
C PRO A 127 14.74 3.96 13.33
N VAL A 128 15.10 5.01 14.07
CA VAL A 128 14.68 6.42 13.81
C VAL A 128 14.96 6.88 12.37
N LEU A 129 16.00 6.32 11.72
CA LEU A 129 16.41 6.67 10.35
C LEU A 129 15.74 5.84 9.25
N VAL A 130 15.04 4.74 9.58
CA VAL A 130 14.54 3.73 8.63
C VAL A 130 13.11 3.99 8.15
N VAL A 131 12.38 4.88 8.83
CA VAL A 131 10.99 5.28 8.52
C VAL A 131 10.82 5.81 7.08
N ILE A 132 11.84 6.46 6.51
CA ILE A 132 11.79 7.09 5.17
C ILE A 132 11.73 6.05 4.03
N PHE A 133 12.39 4.89 4.19
CA PHE A 133 12.68 4.01 3.05
C PHE A 133 12.07 2.62 3.14
N TYR A 134 11.84 2.07 4.33
CA TYR A 134 11.36 0.70 4.49
C TYR A 134 9.84 0.57 4.50
N ALA A 135 9.12 1.62 4.87
CA ALA A 135 7.71 1.47 5.21
C ALA A 135 6.75 1.39 4.01
N MET A 136 7.06 1.93 2.81
CA MET A 136 6.01 2.06 1.78
C MET A 136 6.47 1.87 0.33
N PRO A 137 6.16 0.72 -0.31
CA PRO A 137 6.15 0.63 -1.78
C PRO A 137 5.25 1.69 -2.43
N ASP A 138 4.22 2.16 -1.70
CA ASP A 138 3.35 3.25 -2.12
C ASP A 138 4.12 4.58 -2.30
N PHE A 139 5.12 4.89 -1.47
CA PHE A 139 5.88 6.15 -1.56
C PHE A 139 6.54 6.30 -2.94
N ALA A 140 7.24 5.26 -3.35
CA ALA A 140 7.97 5.21 -4.60
C ALA A 140 7.03 5.35 -5.82
N LEU A 141 5.89 4.67 -5.77
CA LEU A 141 4.87 4.76 -6.79
C LEU A 141 4.27 6.17 -6.85
N LEU A 142 3.89 6.75 -5.71
CA LEU A 142 3.28 8.08 -5.60
C LEU A 142 4.25 9.18 -6.03
N LEU A 143 5.52 9.09 -5.61
CA LEU A 143 6.59 9.99 -6.05
C LEU A 143 6.77 9.93 -7.56
N ALA A 144 6.82 8.72 -8.14
CA ALA A 144 6.96 8.55 -9.58
C ALA A 144 5.78 9.17 -10.35
N MET A 145 4.55 8.93 -9.89
CA MET A 145 3.35 9.53 -10.50
C MET A 145 3.35 11.05 -10.41
N THR A 146 3.71 11.59 -9.24
CA THR A 146 3.80 13.04 -8.99
C THR A 146 4.84 13.67 -9.92
N ILE A 147 6.06 13.12 -9.98
CA ILE A 147 7.11 13.58 -10.89
C ILE A 147 6.63 13.55 -12.34
N ILE A 148 5.99 12.47 -12.80
CA ILE A 148 5.49 12.39 -14.18
C ILE A 148 4.54 13.54 -14.47
N LEU A 149 3.52 13.72 -13.62
CA LEU A 149 2.50 14.74 -13.82
C LEU A 149 3.12 16.15 -13.81
N GLU A 150 3.96 16.45 -12.83
CA GLU A 150 4.53 17.78 -12.67
C GLU A 150 5.52 18.12 -13.78
N LEU A 151 6.32 17.15 -14.24
CA LEU A 151 7.16 17.34 -15.42
C LEU A 151 6.33 17.59 -16.67
N MET A 152 5.16 16.97 -16.80
CA MET A 152 4.26 17.25 -17.91
C MET A 152 3.70 18.66 -17.87
N ILE A 153 3.23 19.13 -16.70
CA ILE A 153 2.80 20.52 -16.51
C ILE A 153 3.97 21.48 -16.80
N ALA A 154 5.19 21.14 -16.37
CA ALA A 154 6.39 21.91 -16.65
C ALA A 154 6.72 22.01 -18.15
N LEU A 155 6.60 20.90 -18.87
CA LEU A 155 6.79 20.88 -20.32
C LEU A 155 5.76 21.76 -21.04
N ILE A 156 4.50 21.70 -20.62
CA ILE A 156 3.44 22.58 -21.16
C ILE A 156 3.78 24.04 -20.89
N PHE A 157 4.16 24.38 -19.65
CA PHE A 157 4.53 25.75 -19.26
C PHE A 157 5.67 26.31 -20.11
N ILE A 158 6.74 25.52 -20.28
CA ILE A 158 7.92 25.92 -21.06
C ILE A 158 7.57 26.10 -22.53
N ALA A 159 6.75 25.21 -23.08
CA ALA A 159 6.32 25.26 -24.47
C ALA A 159 5.41 26.46 -24.77
N VAL A 160 4.52 26.81 -23.83
CA VAL A 160 3.63 27.98 -23.94
C VAL A 160 4.40 29.30 -23.80
N LEU A 161 5.32 29.37 -22.83
CA LEU A 161 6.04 30.60 -22.50
C LEU A 161 7.42 30.73 -23.15
N ASN A 162 7.80 29.79 -24.03
CA ASN A 162 9.10 29.70 -24.68
C ASN A 162 10.29 29.82 -23.71
N LYS A 163 10.21 29.09 -22.59
CA LYS A 163 11.28 29.07 -21.58
C LYS A 163 12.36 28.02 -21.95
N PRO A 164 13.54 28.02 -21.32
CA PRO A 164 14.56 27.00 -21.55
C PRO A 164 14.23 25.71 -20.78
N MET A 165 14.68 24.55 -21.28
CA MET A 165 14.47 23.25 -20.63
C MET A 165 15.10 23.10 -19.25
N LYS A 166 16.00 24.00 -18.85
CA LYS A 166 16.56 24.03 -17.49
C LYS A 166 15.47 24.14 -16.41
N VAL A 167 14.29 24.68 -16.75
CA VAL A 167 13.14 24.73 -15.84
C VAL A 167 12.63 23.32 -15.50
N VAL A 168 12.54 22.41 -16.47
CA VAL A 168 12.12 21.01 -16.21
C VAL A 168 13.07 20.34 -15.23
N VAL A 169 14.38 20.54 -15.41
CA VAL A 169 15.41 19.98 -14.52
C VAL A 169 15.28 20.56 -13.11
N ALA A 170 14.99 21.86 -12.99
CA ALA A 170 14.77 22.49 -11.69
C ALA A 170 13.52 21.93 -10.98
N VAL A 171 12.43 21.69 -11.71
CA VAL A 171 11.21 21.05 -11.17
C VAL A 171 11.50 19.64 -10.69
N LEU A 172 12.18 18.82 -11.51
CA LEU A 172 12.56 17.46 -11.14
C LEU A 172 13.36 17.42 -9.83
N ILE A 173 14.39 18.25 -9.72
CA ILE A 173 15.23 18.29 -8.53
C ILE A 173 14.44 18.83 -7.33
N ALA A 174 13.59 19.84 -7.53
CA ALA A 174 12.75 20.36 -6.46
C ALA A 174 11.84 19.27 -5.88
N ASN A 175 11.12 18.53 -6.74
CA ASN A 175 10.26 17.40 -6.36
C ASN A 175 11.02 16.27 -5.65
N LEU A 176 12.20 15.91 -6.16
CA LEU A 176 13.05 14.88 -5.54
C LEU A 176 13.52 15.25 -4.12
N ILE A 177 13.43 16.52 -3.73
CA ILE A 177 13.79 17.00 -2.39
C ILE A 177 12.54 17.28 -1.56
N SER A 178 11.57 18.00 -2.11
CA SER A 178 10.36 18.44 -1.43
C SER A 178 9.45 17.26 -1.07
N PHE A 179 9.24 16.31 -1.98
CA PHE A 179 8.29 15.22 -1.77
C PHE A 179 8.75 14.23 -0.68
N PRO A 180 10.02 13.75 -0.65
CA PRO A 180 10.49 12.94 0.48
C PRO A 180 10.45 13.70 1.81
N ALA A 181 10.80 15.00 1.80
CA ALA A 181 10.75 15.82 3.00
C ALA A 181 9.30 15.98 3.51
N PHE A 182 8.36 16.26 2.60
CA PHE A 182 6.92 16.33 2.89
C PHE A 182 6.43 15.03 3.54
N TRP A 183 6.74 13.90 2.91
CA TRP A 183 6.38 12.59 3.43
C TRP A 183 6.94 12.32 4.82
N GLN A 184 8.19 12.72 5.07
CA GLN A 184 8.81 12.56 6.39
C GLN A 184 8.09 13.39 7.46
N PHE A 185 7.73 14.63 7.15
CA PHE A 185 6.98 15.47 8.07
C PHE A 185 5.58 14.91 8.35
N MET A 186 4.90 14.39 7.32
CA MET A 186 3.61 13.74 7.49
C MET A 186 3.69 12.43 8.31
N ALA A 187 4.79 11.68 8.18
CA ALA A 187 5.01 10.47 8.97
C ALA A 187 5.21 10.77 10.47
N TYR A 188 5.88 11.88 10.80
CA TYR A 188 6.09 12.31 12.20
C TYR A 188 4.92 13.07 12.81
N SER A 189 4.14 13.79 12.00
CA SER A 189 3.02 14.58 12.48
C SER A 189 1.77 14.22 11.67
N PRO A 190 1.15 13.06 11.95
CA PRO A 190 -0.01 12.56 11.22
C PRO A 190 -1.27 13.40 11.45
N GLU A 191 -1.23 14.39 12.34
CA GLU A 191 -2.32 15.34 12.57
C GLU A 191 -2.68 16.08 11.27
N SER A 192 -3.94 15.93 10.84
CA SER A 192 -4.44 16.42 9.55
C SER A 192 -4.43 17.95 9.42
N ASP A 193 -4.37 18.68 10.53
CA ASP A 193 -4.41 20.14 10.57
C ASP A 193 -3.13 20.79 10.02
N LYS A 194 -2.00 20.08 10.05
CA LYS A 194 -0.71 20.57 9.53
C LYS A 194 -0.49 20.29 8.05
N PHE A 195 -1.32 19.45 7.42
CA PHE A 195 -1.23 19.11 6.01
C PHE A 195 -1.17 20.36 5.11
N LEU A 196 -2.13 21.29 5.27
CA LEU A 196 -2.21 22.50 4.45
C LEU A 196 -1.01 23.45 4.65
N ILE A 197 -0.45 23.48 5.86
CA ILE A 197 0.72 24.30 6.18
C ILE A 197 1.95 23.73 5.46
N LEU A 198 2.09 22.40 5.49
CA LEU A 198 3.19 21.69 4.85
C LEU A 198 3.12 21.80 3.32
N GLU A 199 1.92 21.69 2.74
CA GLU A 199 1.67 21.97 1.31
C GLU A 199 2.08 23.39 0.92
N ALA A 200 1.61 24.39 1.68
CA ALA A 200 1.98 25.78 1.43
C ALA A 200 3.50 25.98 1.52
N PHE A 201 4.16 25.29 2.44
CA PHE A 201 5.62 25.30 2.56
C PHE A 201 6.30 24.67 1.34
N VAL A 202 5.83 23.52 0.85
CA VAL A 202 6.36 22.87 -0.36
C VAL A 202 6.24 23.79 -1.56
N VAL A 203 5.06 24.38 -1.80
CA VAL A 203 4.84 25.33 -2.89
C VAL A 203 5.81 26.53 -2.83
N VAL A 204 5.99 27.08 -1.64
CA VAL A 204 6.92 28.22 -1.46
C VAL A 204 8.36 27.77 -1.69
N PHE A 205 8.77 26.64 -1.09
CA PHE A 205 10.11 26.07 -1.22
C PHE A 205 10.46 25.79 -2.69
N GLU A 206 9.62 25.05 -3.42
CA GLU A 206 9.87 24.72 -4.81
C GLU A 206 9.85 25.95 -5.71
N GLY A 207 8.93 26.89 -5.48
CA GLY A 207 8.89 28.16 -6.20
C GLY A 207 10.17 28.97 -6.01
N PHE A 208 10.72 29.03 -4.79
CA PHE A 208 12.02 29.65 -4.52
C PHE A 208 13.19 28.85 -5.13
N PHE A 209 13.14 27.53 -5.08
CA PHE A 209 14.14 26.65 -5.66
C PHE A 209 14.24 26.87 -7.18
N ILE A 210 13.12 26.78 -7.89
CA ILE A 210 13.04 27.05 -9.34
C ILE A 210 13.54 28.47 -9.64
N TYR A 211 13.15 29.47 -8.83
CA TYR A 211 13.62 30.84 -9.00
C TYR A 211 15.13 30.92 -8.85
N TYR A 212 15.72 30.31 -7.82
CA TYR A 212 17.16 30.36 -7.59
C TYR A 212 17.97 29.84 -8.79
N PHE A 213 17.56 28.70 -9.36
CA PHE A 213 18.20 28.10 -10.54
C PHE A 213 17.89 28.85 -11.84
N MET A 214 16.75 29.56 -11.91
CA MET A 214 16.25 30.20 -13.13
C MET A 214 16.14 31.73 -13.05
N LYS A 215 16.78 32.38 -12.07
CA LYS A 215 16.60 33.82 -11.76
C LYS A 215 16.90 34.77 -12.91
N LYS A 216 17.71 34.34 -13.89
CA LYS A 216 18.03 35.10 -15.10
C LYS A 216 16.94 35.05 -16.18
N VAL A 217 15.98 34.14 -16.05
CA VAL A 217 15.01 33.78 -17.10
C VAL A 217 13.56 33.87 -16.63
N ILE A 218 13.33 33.60 -15.35
CA ILE A 218 12.00 33.59 -14.74
C ILE A 218 12.04 34.52 -13.52
N PRO A 219 11.20 35.58 -13.49
CA PRO A 219 11.05 36.41 -12.30
C PRO A 219 10.35 35.63 -11.17
N ILE A 220 10.60 36.01 -9.92
CA ILE A 220 10.13 35.29 -8.74
C ILE A 220 8.61 35.02 -8.73
N TYR A 221 7.78 35.98 -9.14
CA TYR A 221 6.33 35.82 -9.17
C TYR A 221 5.88 34.76 -10.17
N GLN A 222 6.57 34.61 -11.32
CA GLN A 222 6.28 33.54 -12.28
C GLN A 222 6.70 32.18 -11.72
N SER A 223 7.78 32.13 -10.94
CA SER A 223 8.27 30.89 -10.33
C SER A 223 7.34 30.38 -9.23
N LEU A 224 6.88 31.27 -8.35
CA LEU A 224 5.91 30.95 -7.30
C LEU A 224 4.56 30.54 -7.90
N ALA A 225 4.05 31.29 -8.90
CA ALA A 225 2.81 30.91 -9.58
C ALA A 225 2.93 29.56 -10.29
N PHE A 226 4.08 29.28 -10.88
CA PHE A 226 4.34 28.00 -11.56
C PHE A 226 4.41 26.83 -10.56
N SER A 227 5.10 27.00 -9.43
CA SER A 227 5.10 26.00 -8.36
C SER A 227 3.70 25.75 -7.79
N LEU A 228 2.91 26.81 -7.58
CA LEU A 228 1.51 26.67 -7.18
C LEU A 228 0.70 25.87 -8.22
N MET A 229 0.92 26.10 -9.51
CA MET A 229 0.20 25.37 -10.57
C MET A 229 0.56 23.89 -10.65
N ILE A 230 1.84 23.53 -10.47
CA ILE A 230 2.25 22.11 -10.50
C ILE A 230 1.71 21.36 -9.28
N ASN A 231 1.86 21.91 -8.07
CA ASN A 231 1.37 21.32 -6.82
C ASN A 231 -0.16 21.25 -6.78
N LEU A 232 -0.85 22.31 -7.21
CA LEU A 232 -2.32 22.28 -7.33
C LEU A 232 -2.77 21.23 -8.35
N GLY A 233 -2.02 21.08 -9.45
CA GLY A 233 -2.30 20.07 -10.48
C GLY A 233 -2.16 18.65 -9.96
N SER A 234 -1.11 18.37 -9.20
CA SER A 234 -0.89 17.08 -8.53
C SER A 234 -1.96 16.83 -7.47
N PHE A 235 -2.16 17.76 -6.54
CA PHE A 235 -3.19 17.66 -5.50
C PHE A 235 -4.60 17.37 -6.05
N LEU A 236 -5.06 18.13 -7.06
CA LEU A 236 -6.39 17.95 -7.65
C LEU A 236 -6.54 16.60 -8.35
N SER A 237 -5.45 16.11 -8.96
CA SER A 237 -5.45 14.80 -9.60
C SER A 237 -5.52 13.71 -8.54
N GLY A 238 -4.77 13.85 -7.43
CA GLY A 238 -4.84 12.98 -6.26
C GLY A 238 -6.24 12.83 -5.68
N LEU A 239 -6.90 13.97 -5.44
CA LEU A 239 -8.30 14.00 -5.02
C LEU A 239 -9.21 13.28 -6.03
N THR A 240 -9.07 13.57 -7.32
CA THR A 240 -9.89 12.96 -8.37
C THR A 240 -9.74 11.44 -8.36
N LEU A 241 -8.52 10.94 -8.23
CA LEU A 241 -8.23 9.51 -8.17
C LEU A 241 -8.83 8.85 -6.92
N MET A 242 -8.72 9.50 -5.76
CA MET A 242 -9.34 9.03 -4.52
C MET A 242 -10.87 8.89 -4.64
N PHE A 243 -11.54 9.92 -5.18
CA PHE A 243 -13.01 9.95 -5.26
C PHE A 243 -13.60 9.11 -6.39
N VAL A 244 -12.94 9.04 -7.55
CA VAL A 244 -13.51 8.41 -8.75
C VAL A 244 -13.26 6.91 -8.80
N LEU A 245 -12.11 6.44 -8.31
CA LEU A 245 -11.63 5.11 -8.61
C LEU A 245 -11.81 4.13 -7.45
N GLY A 246 -11.65 4.57 -6.20
CA GLY A 246 -11.48 3.64 -5.09
C GLY A 246 -10.20 2.81 -5.26
N TRP A 247 -9.57 2.41 -4.16
CA TRP A 247 -8.22 1.81 -4.19
C TRP A 247 -8.07 0.59 -5.12
N THR A 248 -9.14 -0.18 -5.34
CA THR A 248 -9.12 -1.43 -6.10
C THR A 248 -9.00 -1.27 -7.62
N THR A 249 -9.26 -0.08 -8.19
CA THR A 249 -9.11 0.13 -9.64
C THR A 249 -7.75 0.67 -10.04
N ILE A 250 -6.95 1.25 -9.13
CA ILE A 250 -5.60 1.80 -9.42
C ILE A 250 -4.69 0.74 -10.08
N ILE A 251 -4.76 -0.51 -9.61
CA ILE A 251 -4.01 -1.65 -10.18
C ILE A 251 -4.36 -1.91 -11.65
N ARG A 252 -5.60 -1.61 -12.07
CA ARG A 252 -6.05 -1.81 -13.46
C ARG A 252 -5.58 -0.72 -14.42
N PHE A 253 -5.03 0.39 -13.91
CA PHE A 253 -4.57 1.51 -14.74
C PHE A 253 -3.09 1.42 -15.13
N ILE A 254 -2.29 0.54 -14.51
CA ILE A 254 -0.89 0.24 -14.92
C ILE A 254 -0.73 0.02 -16.45
N PRO A 255 -1.59 -0.76 -17.14
CA PRO A 255 -1.50 -0.89 -18.60
C PRO A 255 -1.81 0.41 -19.35
N ILE A 256 -2.68 1.27 -18.82
CA ILE A 256 -3.01 2.56 -19.42
C ILE A 256 -1.82 3.52 -19.29
N ILE A 257 -1.16 3.55 -18.14
CA ILE A 257 0.07 4.32 -17.91
C ILE A 257 1.18 3.86 -18.85
N SER A 258 1.32 2.55 -19.04
CA SER A 258 2.29 1.96 -19.97
C SER A 258 2.02 2.43 -21.42
N VAL A 259 0.74 2.48 -21.83
CA VAL A 259 0.34 3.01 -23.14
C VAL A 259 0.63 4.51 -23.26
N VAL A 260 0.37 5.31 -22.23
CA VAL A 260 0.67 6.75 -22.25
C VAL A 260 2.17 7.02 -22.32
N ILE A 261 3.00 6.24 -21.63
CA ILE A 261 4.46 6.31 -21.73
C ILE A 261 4.90 5.95 -23.16
N ILE A 262 4.37 4.87 -23.74
CA ILE A 262 4.67 4.46 -25.12
C ILE A 262 4.28 5.56 -26.12
N LEU A 263 3.09 6.15 -25.97
CA LEU A 263 2.63 7.25 -26.83
C LEU A 263 3.49 8.50 -26.66
N SER A 264 3.93 8.80 -25.43
CA SER A 264 4.84 9.92 -25.15
C SER A 264 6.22 9.70 -25.78
N ILE A 265 6.73 8.46 -25.77
CA ILE A 265 7.97 8.08 -26.46
C ILE A 265 7.81 8.20 -27.98
N LEU A 266 6.66 7.78 -28.53
CA LEU A 266 6.35 7.93 -29.95
C LEU A 266 6.26 9.40 -30.37
N ASP A 267 5.61 10.24 -29.58
CA ASP A 267 5.55 11.69 -29.78
C ASP A 267 6.93 12.35 -29.66
N LEU A 268 7.77 11.88 -28.72
CA LEU A 268 9.18 12.29 -28.64
C LEU A 268 9.97 11.93 -29.90
N THR A 269 9.75 10.72 -30.41
CA THR A 269 10.38 10.22 -31.63
C THR A 269 9.93 11.02 -32.84
N TYR A 270 8.67 11.48 -32.86
CA TYR A 270 8.15 12.40 -33.85
C TYR A 270 8.76 13.81 -33.71
N LEU A 271 8.91 14.31 -32.48
CA LEU A 271 9.54 15.61 -32.16
C LEU A 271 11.05 15.63 -32.45
N LYS A 272 11.70 14.46 -32.54
CA LYS A 272 13.11 14.29 -32.93
C LYS A 272 13.45 14.96 -34.27
N ASN A 273 12.48 15.05 -35.18
CA ASN A 273 12.65 15.72 -36.47
C ASN A 273 12.61 17.26 -36.38
N ARG A 274 12.34 17.84 -35.21
CA ARG A 274 12.03 19.28 -35.08
C ARG A 274 12.84 20.04 -34.02
N TYR A 275 13.52 19.36 -33.09
CA TYR A 275 14.33 19.98 -32.03
C TYR A 275 15.81 19.59 -32.13
N SER A 276 16.69 20.39 -31.52
CA SER A 276 18.14 20.12 -31.44
C SER A 276 18.43 18.78 -30.76
N SER A 277 19.32 17.98 -31.34
CA SER A 277 19.70 16.62 -30.88
C SER A 277 19.96 16.55 -29.37
N ARG A 278 20.59 17.60 -28.82
CA ARG A 278 20.97 17.70 -27.40
C ARG A 278 19.77 17.75 -26.45
N SER A 279 18.64 18.32 -26.88
CA SER A 279 17.43 18.41 -26.04
C SER A 279 16.64 17.10 -26.00
N ILE A 280 16.67 16.37 -27.13
CA ILE A 280 16.07 15.03 -27.24
C ILE A 280 16.87 14.03 -26.41
N GLU A 281 18.20 14.14 -26.43
CA GLU A 281 19.10 13.28 -25.66
C GLU A 281 18.84 13.39 -24.15
N VAL A 282 18.76 14.62 -23.61
CA VAL A 282 18.47 14.85 -22.18
C VAL A 282 17.09 14.33 -21.77
N LEU A 283 16.06 14.53 -22.61
CA LEU A 283 14.71 14.06 -22.32
C LEU A 283 14.61 12.53 -22.40
N THR A 284 15.29 11.91 -23.37
CA THR A 284 15.36 10.45 -23.50
C THR A 284 16.08 9.81 -22.31
N ILE A 285 17.20 10.40 -21.87
CA ILE A 285 17.92 9.95 -20.67
C ILE A 285 17.02 10.09 -19.44
N SER A 286 16.27 11.19 -19.30
CA SER A 286 15.37 11.40 -18.16
C SER A 286 14.24 10.37 -18.13
N ILE A 287 13.65 10.05 -19.28
CA ILE A 287 12.62 9.00 -19.40
C ILE A 287 13.21 7.62 -19.11
N MET A 288 14.42 7.31 -19.61
CA MET A 288 15.08 6.03 -19.32
C MET A 288 15.43 5.88 -17.84
N VAL A 289 15.96 6.92 -17.20
CA VAL A 289 16.27 6.91 -15.77
C VAL A 289 14.98 6.70 -14.96
N LEU A 290 13.90 7.38 -15.33
CA LEU A 290 12.60 7.21 -14.68
C LEU A 290 12.02 5.81 -14.91
N ALA A 291 12.10 5.28 -16.12
CA ALA A 291 11.66 3.92 -16.43
C ALA A 291 12.48 2.87 -15.66
N CYS A 292 13.80 3.05 -15.56
CA CYS A 292 14.68 2.20 -14.75
C CYS A 292 14.37 2.33 -13.25
N ALA A 293 14.05 3.53 -12.76
CA ALA A 293 13.66 3.74 -11.37
C ALA A 293 12.34 3.04 -11.07
N VAL A 294 11.32 3.21 -11.91
CA VAL A 294 10.01 2.55 -11.78
C VAL A 294 10.16 1.02 -11.90
N ALA A 295 10.92 0.52 -12.89
CA ALA A 295 11.17 -0.91 -13.03
C ALA A 295 11.96 -1.48 -11.84
N GLY A 296 12.98 -0.76 -11.37
CA GLY A 296 13.75 -1.12 -10.18
C GLY A 296 12.89 -1.17 -8.92
N LEU A 297 11.97 -0.22 -8.77
CA LEU A 297 11.00 -0.18 -7.67
C LEU A 297 9.99 -1.33 -7.75
N LEU A 298 9.48 -1.67 -8.94
CA LEU A 298 8.60 -2.82 -9.14
C LEU A 298 9.31 -4.15 -8.86
N VAL A 299 10.59 -4.27 -9.25
CA VAL A 299 11.40 -5.45 -8.95
C VAL A 299 11.73 -5.52 -7.46
N MET A 300 12.05 -4.39 -6.82
CA MET A 300 12.29 -4.35 -5.37
C MET A 300 11.03 -4.67 -4.59
N ASP A 301 9.86 -4.18 -5.01
CA ASP A 301 8.56 -4.56 -4.45
C ASP A 301 8.30 -6.06 -4.59
N GLN A 302 8.61 -6.67 -5.73
CA GLN A 302 8.53 -8.14 -5.87
C GLN A 302 9.55 -8.90 -5.00
N LEU A 303 10.75 -8.37 -4.82
CA LEU A 303 11.82 -9.01 -4.06
C LEU A 303 11.66 -8.81 -2.54
N SER A 304 11.02 -7.74 -2.09
CA SER A 304 10.72 -7.44 -0.68
C SER A 304 9.42 -8.08 -0.18
N GLY A 305 8.76 -8.91 -0.99
CA GLY A 305 7.49 -9.54 -0.63
C GLY A 305 6.28 -8.59 -0.69
N GLY A 306 6.34 -7.58 -1.56
CA GLY A 306 5.33 -6.54 -1.76
C GLY A 306 3.91 -7.05 -2.10
N PRO A 307 2.94 -6.12 -2.15
CA PRO A 307 1.50 -6.37 -2.05
C PRO A 307 0.89 -7.13 -3.24
N LEU A 308 1.66 -7.54 -4.25
CA LEU A 308 1.20 -8.58 -5.19
C LEU A 308 0.99 -9.95 -4.53
N LEU A 309 1.56 -10.17 -3.33
CA LEU A 309 1.16 -11.29 -2.47
C LEU A 309 0.01 -10.98 -1.51
N SER A 310 -0.48 -9.73 -1.35
CA SER A 310 -1.78 -9.50 -0.69
C SER A 310 -2.96 -9.80 -1.63
N ALA A 311 -2.71 -9.87 -2.94
CA ALA A 311 -3.63 -10.50 -3.90
C ALA A 311 -3.60 -12.05 -3.84
N HIS A 312 -2.58 -12.64 -3.24
CA HIS A 312 -2.75 -13.94 -2.58
C HIS A 312 -3.29 -13.66 -1.18
N ARG A 313 -4.62 -13.50 -1.12
CA ARG A 313 -5.40 -13.80 0.08
C ARG A 313 -4.83 -15.08 0.73
N LEU A 314 -3.89 -14.95 1.64
CA LEU A 314 -3.79 -15.82 2.80
C LEU A 314 -4.94 -15.35 3.69
N SER A 315 -6.15 -15.65 3.22
CA SER A 315 -7.36 -15.63 4.02
C SER A 315 -7.11 -16.63 5.13
N CYS A 316 -6.62 -16.15 6.28
CA CYS A 316 -6.59 -16.91 7.52
C CYS A 316 -8.00 -17.04 8.11
N GLU A 317 -9.02 -16.41 7.51
CA GLU A 317 -10.41 -16.80 7.72
C GLU A 317 -10.83 -17.81 6.64
N PRO A 318 -11.20 -19.04 7.01
CA PRO A 318 -11.82 -19.96 6.08
C PRO A 318 -13.24 -19.49 5.74
N GLU A 319 -13.57 -19.42 4.45
CA GLU A 319 -14.90 -18.98 3.99
C GLU A 319 -16.01 -20.01 4.28
N TYR A 320 -15.67 -21.22 4.76
CA TYR A 320 -16.63 -22.27 5.15
C TYR A 320 -16.12 -23.07 6.36
N TYR A 321 -16.99 -23.22 7.35
CA TYR A 321 -16.86 -24.18 8.44
C TYR A 321 -17.93 -25.25 8.27
N ALA A 322 -17.52 -26.51 8.40
CA ALA A 322 -18.42 -27.62 8.66
C ALA A 322 -18.13 -28.12 10.07
N ASP A 323 -19.07 -27.91 10.99
CA ASP A 323 -19.08 -28.65 12.24
C ASP A 323 -19.57 -30.06 11.91
N MET A 324 -18.73 -31.06 12.16
CA MET A 324 -19.08 -32.47 11.99
C MET A 324 -19.08 -33.18 13.33
N THR A 325 -20.13 -33.96 13.60
CA THR A 325 -20.14 -34.86 14.75
C THR A 325 -19.24 -36.08 14.50
N ALA A 326 -18.89 -36.80 15.57
CA ALA A 326 -18.07 -38.00 15.46
C ALA A 326 -18.75 -39.10 14.61
N GLU A 327 -20.08 -39.15 14.62
CA GLU A 327 -20.89 -40.06 13.80
C GLU A 327 -20.86 -39.66 12.33
N GLU A 328 -20.95 -38.36 12.04
CA GLU A 328 -20.88 -37.84 10.66
C GLU A 328 -19.49 -38.01 10.05
N LEU A 329 -18.45 -37.94 10.87
CA LEU A 329 -17.07 -38.17 10.45
C LEU A 329 -16.85 -39.60 9.95
N GLN A 330 -17.65 -40.58 10.41
CA GLN A 330 -17.59 -41.96 9.91
C GLN A 330 -17.98 -42.07 8.43
N GLU A 331 -18.70 -41.09 7.88
CA GLU A 331 -19.04 -41.03 6.45
C GLU A 331 -17.85 -40.62 5.56
N PHE A 332 -16.77 -40.10 6.16
CA PHE A 332 -15.54 -39.64 5.51
C PHE A 332 -14.33 -40.39 6.08
N PRO A 333 -14.18 -41.69 5.79
CA PRO A 333 -13.19 -42.55 6.43
C PRO A 333 -11.74 -42.10 6.19
N HIS A 334 -11.43 -41.44 5.07
CA HIS A 334 -10.08 -40.90 4.85
C HIS A 334 -9.83 -39.64 5.68
N LEU A 335 -10.84 -38.79 5.84
CA LEU A 335 -10.79 -37.62 6.72
C LEU A 335 -10.63 -38.04 8.18
N ALA A 336 -11.43 -39.00 8.64
CA ALA A 336 -11.35 -39.57 9.99
C ALA A 336 -9.95 -40.12 10.30
N LYS A 337 -9.40 -40.91 9.38
CA LYS A 337 -8.05 -41.48 9.51
C LYS A 337 -6.97 -40.40 9.45
N ALA A 338 -7.12 -39.36 8.65
CA ALA A 338 -6.13 -38.28 8.54
C ALA A 338 -6.08 -37.42 9.82
N ILE A 339 -7.24 -37.17 10.43
CA ILE A 339 -7.40 -36.50 11.74
C ILE A 339 -6.64 -37.28 12.82
N GLU A 340 -6.83 -38.60 12.90
CA GLU A 340 -6.10 -39.45 13.86
C GLU A 340 -4.56 -39.37 13.74
N HIS A 341 -4.04 -38.98 12.57
CA HIS A 341 -2.59 -38.92 12.31
C HIS A 341 -2.02 -37.49 12.36
N GLY A 342 -2.82 -36.45 12.63
CA GLY A 342 -2.36 -35.06 12.75
C GLY A 342 -1.66 -34.51 11.51
N LYS A 343 -2.04 -34.98 10.31
CA LYS A 343 -1.38 -34.60 9.04
C LYS A 343 -2.32 -33.77 8.15
N PHE A 344 -1.70 -32.95 7.29
CA PHE A 344 -2.36 -32.36 6.13
C PHE A 344 -3.07 -33.44 5.31
N ILE A 345 -4.30 -33.16 4.91
CA ILE A 345 -5.17 -34.14 4.25
C ILE A 345 -4.97 -34.05 2.74
N GLU A 346 -4.59 -35.16 2.12
CA GLU A 346 -4.87 -35.45 0.71
C GLU A 346 -6.14 -36.31 0.68
N MET A 347 -7.24 -35.79 0.13
CA MET A 347 -8.52 -36.49 0.05
C MET A 347 -8.85 -36.84 -1.39
N SER A 348 -9.60 -37.94 -1.58
CA SER A 348 -10.13 -38.29 -2.89
C SER A 348 -11.16 -37.24 -3.36
N ARG A 349 -11.23 -36.98 -4.67
CA ARG A 349 -12.18 -36.02 -5.26
C ARG A 349 -13.65 -36.37 -4.93
N GLU A 350 -13.96 -37.66 -4.84
CA GLU A 350 -15.29 -38.15 -4.49
C GLU A 350 -15.69 -37.81 -3.05
N GLU A 351 -14.77 -37.91 -2.08
CA GLU A 351 -15.03 -37.48 -0.71
C GLU A 351 -15.09 -35.95 -0.57
N GLU A 352 -14.30 -35.22 -1.37
CA GLU A 352 -14.38 -33.76 -1.43
C GLU A 352 -15.73 -33.27 -1.93
N ASP A 353 -16.20 -33.83 -3.05
CA ASP A 353 -17.50 -33.46 -3.63
C ASP A 353 -18.63 -33.79 -2.64
N ARG A 354 -18.57 -34.94 -1.96
CA ARG A 354 -19.54 -35.30 -0.90
C ARG A 354 -19.50 -34.35 0.30
N LEU A 355 -18.31 -33.90 0.69
CA LEU A 355 -18.13 -32.95 1.79
C LEU A 355 -18.66 -31.56 1.41
N LEU A 356 -18.38 -31.10 0.19
CA LEU A 356 -18.91 -29.85 -0.36
C LEU A 356 -20.43 -29.87 -0.49
N ASP A 357 -21.00 -30.98 -0.97
CA ASP A 357 -22.45 -31.12 -1.08
C ASP A 357 -23.14 -31.12 0.29
N ARG A 358 -22.50 -31.70 1.31
CA ARG A 358 -23.00 -31.63 2.70
C ARG A 358 -22.95 -30.20 3.26
N ILE A 359 -21.88 -29.47 2.99
CA ILE A 359 -21.76 -28.05 3.38
C ILE A 359 -22.84 -27.21 2.70
N LYS A 360 -23.06 -27.41 1.39
CA LYS A 360 -24.13 -26.74 0.66
C LYS A 360 -25.52 -27.13 1.16
N ALA A 361 -25.73 -28.38 1.56
CA ALA A 361 -27.00 -28.85 2.11
C ALA A 361 -27.29 -28.29 3.52
N GLY A 362 -26.25 -28.05 4.32
CA GLY A 362 -26.36 -27.40 5.64
C GLY A 362 -26.49 -25.88 5.56
N GLN A 363 -26.04 -25.26 4.46
CA GLN A 363 -26.19 -23.84 4.23
C GLN A 363 -27.53 -23.53 3.57
N SER A 364 -28.50 -23.13 4.41
CA SER A 364 -29.73 -22.45 3.97
C SER A 364 -29.42 -21.44 2.87
N GLU A 365 -30.05 -21.62 1.71
CA GLU A 365 -29.96 -20.80 0.49
C GLU A 365 -29.54 -19.35 0.71
N GLN A 366 -28.27 -19.01 0.41
CA GLN A 366 -27.84 -17.73 -0.17
C GLN A 366 -26.30 -17.65 -0.17
N GLN A 367 -25.65 -18.15 -1.22
CA GLN A 367 -24.44 -17.53 -1.80
C GLN A 367 -23.98 -18.30 -3.04
N THR A 368 -23.80 -17.59 -4.15
CA THR A 368 -23.32 -18.13 -5.43
C THR A 368 -21.78 -18.19 -5.43
N PRO A 369 -21.14 -19.29 -5.87
CA PRO A 369 -19.68 -19.44 -5.77
C PRO A 369 -18.96 -18.82 -6.98
N SER A 370 -17.91 -18.04 -6.73
CA SER A 370 -16.88 -17.74 -7.74
C SER A 370 -15.48 -17.79 -7.12
N SER A 371 -14.54 -18.41 -7.85
CA SER A 371 -13.13 -18.71 -7.56
C SER A 371 -12.85 -19.87 -6.59
N SER A 372 -11.68 -20.50 -6.76
CA SER A 372 -11.20 -21.69 -6.04
C SER A 372 -10.95 -21.40 -4.56
N LYS A 373 -11.77 -21.99 -3.69
CA LYS A 373 -11.77 -21.73 -2.23
C LYS A 373 -11.10 -22.87 -1.47
N LYS A 374 -10.43 -22.53 -0.37
CA LYS A 374 -9.86 -23.50 0.59
C LYS A 374 -10.94 -23.99 1.56
N LEU A 375 -10.91 -25.26 1.92
CA LEU A 375 -11.92 -25.92 2.76
C LEU A 375 -11.31 -26.31 4.10
N TYR A 376 -12.00 -26.04 5.22
CA TYR A 376 -11.56 -26.43 6.56
C TYR A 376 -12.68 -27.18 7.28
N VAL A 377 -12.32 -28.20 8.06
CA VAL A 377 -13.27 -29.02 8.83
C VAL A 377 -12.97 -28.88 10.32
N ARG A 378 -14.01 -28.72 11.15
CA ARG A 378 -13.89 -28.73 12.61
C ARG A 378 -14.41 -30.04 13.18
N VAL A 379 -13.56 -30.76 13.91
CA VAL A 379 -13.92 -32.02 14.57
C VAL A 379 -13.52 -31.94 16.02
N GLN A 380 -14.49 -32.14 16.93
CA GLN A 380 -14.26 -32.13 18.38
C GLN A 380 -13.51 -30.88 18.91
N GLY A 381 -13.67 -29.74 18.22
CA GLY A 381 -13.05 -28.47 18.61
C GLY A 381 -11.76 -28.13 17.87
N GLU A 382 -11.13 -29.07 17.17
CA GLU A 382 -9.89 -28.88 16.40
C GLU A 382 -10.16 -28.58 14.92
N HIS A 383 -9.27 -27.82 14.26
CA HIS A 383 -9.41 -27.37 12.88
C HIS A 383 -8.44 -28.09 11.94
N TYR A 384 -8.95 -28.58 10.81
CA TYR A 384 -8.19 -29.32 9.80
C TYR A 384 -8.32 -28.66 8.42
N GLU A 385 -7.19 -28.29 7.79
CA GLU A 385 -7.15 -27.78 6.41
C GLU A 385 -7.25 -28.96 5.42
N VAL A 386 -8.22 -28.92 4.52
CA VAL A 386 -8.38 -29.89 3.44
C VAL A 386 -7.74 -29.34 2.17
N ARG A 387 -6.71 -30.00 1.64
CA ARG A 387 -6.07 -29.64 0.37
C ARG A 387 -6.31 -30.71 -0.68
N THR A 388 -6.52 -30.28 -1.92
CA THR A 388 -6.75 -31.17 -3.05
C THR A 388 -5.48 -31.30 -3.88
N THR A 389 -5.09 -32.53 -4.20
CA THR A 389 -4.02 -32.78 -5.17
C THR A 389 -4.62 -32.80 -6.57
N TRP A 390 -4.21 -31.85 -7.42
CA TRP A 390 -4.42 -31.96 -8.86
C TRP A 390 -3.39 -32.93 -9.43
N ILE A 391 -3.81 -34.14 -9.81
CA ILE A 391 -3.12 -35.02 -10.74
C ILE A 391 -4.02 -35.27 -11.94
#